data_AF-A0A645I319-F1
#
_entry.id   AF-A0A645I319-F1
#
_cell.length_a   1.000
_cell.length_b   1.000
_cell.length_c   1.000
_cell.angle_alpha   90.00
_cell.angle_beta   90.00
_cell.angle_gamma   90.00
#
_symmetry.space_group_name_H-M   'P 1'
#
loop_
_entity.id
_entity.type
_entity.pdbx_description
1 polymer ?
#
loop_
_entity_poly.entity_id
_entity_poly.type
_entity_poly.pdbx_seq_one_letter_code
_entity_poly.pdbx_strand_id
1 'polypeptide(L)' 'MKYIPQKDKIISTIKNSQGSAFTIQNEAILLANQLFESKNIITSLEGSLTLAGYQKAIKSGIDVGDFPVILLTGAKR' A
#
# COMPACT_ATOMS: atom_id res chain seq x y z
N MET A 1 0.20 -1.96 25.94
CA MET A 1 1.20 -2.84 25.29
C MET A 1 1.63 -2.20 23.99
N LYS A 2 2.91 -1.82 23.85
CA LYS A 2 3.47 -1.39 22.57
C LYS A 2 3.55 -2.65 21.70
N TYR A 3 2.64 -2.81 20.75
CA TYR A 3 2.62 -3.97 19.85
C TYR A 3 3.94 -3.92 19.06
N ILE A 4 4.92 -4.75 19.45
CA ILE A 4 6.14 -4.88 18.67
C ILE A 4 5.69 -5.60 17.41
N PRO A 5 5.79 -4.98 16.22
CA PRO A 5 5.45 -5.67 14.98
C PRO A 5 6.22 -6.98 14.97
N GLN A 6 5.60 -8.07 14.52
CA GLN A 6 6.30 -9.35 14.32
C GLN A 6 7.28 -9.19 13.14
N LYS A 7 8.30 -8.36 13.32
CA LYS A 7 9.19 -7.84 12.28
C LYS A 7 9.82 -8.98 11.50
N ASP A 8 10.33 -9.97 12.21
CA ASP A 8 10.97 -11.14 11.60
C ASP A 8 9.97 -11.94 10.76
N LYS A 9 8.72 -12.07 11.23
CA LYS A 9 7.65 -12.72 10.46
C LYS A 9 7.25 -11.91 9.23
N ILE A 10 7.19 -10.59 9.34
CA ILE A 10 6.87 -9.70 8.20
C ILE A 10 7.98 -9.80 7.15
N ILE A 11 9.24 -9.70 7.57
CA ILE A 11 10.40 -9.81 6.67
C ILE A 11 10.46 -11.19 6.03
N SER A 12 10.25 -12.27 6.80
CA SER A 12 10.27 -13.63 6.25
C SER A 12 9.12 -13.86 5.28
N THR A 13 7.92 -13.37 5.57
CA THR A 13 6.76 -13.47 4.68
C THR A 13 7.03 -12.76 3.35
N ILE A 14 7.52 -11.51 3.39
CA ILE A 14 7.86 -10.74 2.19
C ILE A 14 8.93 -11.47 1.37
N LYS A 15 10.00 -11.97 2.00
CA LYS A 15 11.07 -12.70 1.29
C LYS A 15 10.57 -13.99 0.66
N ASN A 16 9.79 -14.78 1.39
CA ASN A 16 9.29 -16.07 0.92
C ASN A 16 8.30 -15.93 -0.23
N SER A 17 7.57 -14.82 -0.30
CA SER A 17 6.66 -14.51 -1.40
C SER A 17 7.34 -13.80 -2.58
N GLN A 18 8.67 -13.61 -2.54
CA GLN A 18 9.40 -12.74 -3.48
C GLN A 18 8.82 -11.31 -3.55
N GLY A 19 8.20 -10.86 -2.45
CA GLY A 19 7.58 -9.56 -2.33
C GLY A 19 8.62 -8.44 -2.14
N SER A 20 8.13 -7.22 -2.29
CA SER A 20 8.94 -6.00 -2.10
C SER A 20 8.30 -5.09 -1.04
N ALA A 21 9.12 -4.23 -0.45
CA ALA A 21 8.67 -3.21 0.50
C ALA A 21 9.09 -1.82 0.00
N PHE A 22 8.19 -0.85 0.15
CA PHE A 22 8.43 0.52 -0.26
C PHE A 22 8.16 1.49 0.89
N THR A 23 8.99 2.52 0.99
CA THR A 23 8.68 3.74 1.74
C THR A 23 7.96 4.72 0.80
N ILE A 24 6.88 5.34 1.29
CA ILE A 24 6.02 6.24 0.51
C ILE A 24 6.00 7.61 1.18
N GLN A 25 6.09 8.66 0.38
CA GLN A 25 6.00 10.05 0.84
C GLN A 25 4.54 10.46 1.02
N ASN A 26 4.27 11.34 1.98
CA ASN A 26 2.91 11.76 2.34
C ASN A 26 2.16 12.36 1.15
N GLU A 27 2.85 13.13 0.31
CA GLU A 27 2.29 13.76 -0.89
C GLU A 27 1.70 12.71 -1.85
N ALA A 28 2.38 11.57 -2.02
CA ALA A 28 1.89 10.49 -2.86
C ALA A 28 0.64 9.83 -2.28
N ILE A 29 0.52 9.74 -0.95
CA ILE A 29 -0.65 9.19 -0.26
C ILE A 29 -1.85 10.13 -0.46
N LEU A 30 -1.65 11.44 -0.34
CA LEU A 30 -2.69 12.45 -0.55
C LEU A 30 -3.22 12.42 -1.99
N LEU A 31 -2.33 12.33 -2.98
CA LEU A 31 -2.70 12.20 -4.39
C LEU A 31 -3.47 10.90 -4.67
N ALA A 32 -3.06 9.79 -4.05
CA ALA A 32 -3.77 8.52 -4.15
C ALA A 32 -5.18 8.61 -3.53
N ASN A 33 -5.33 9.29 -2.38
CA ASN A 33 -6.62 9.50 -1.74
C ASN A 33 -7.56 10.35 -2.63
N GLN A 34 -7.05 11.43 -3.23
CA GLN A 34 -7.81 12.25 -4.18
C GLN A 34 -8.31 11.42 -5.38
N LEU A 35 -7.49 10.49 -5.87
CA LEU A 35 -7.90 9.58 -6.94
C LEU A 35 -9.04 8.65 -6.51
N PHE A 36 -8.97 8.09 -5.29
CA PHE A 36 -10.08 7.29 -4.74
C PHE A 36 -11.35 8.13 -4.59
N GLU A 37 -11.26 9.34 -4.05
CA GLU A 37 -12.40 10.26 -3.91
C GLU A 37 -13.02 10.61 -5.27
N SER A 38 -12.22 10.85 -6.31
CA SER A 38 -12.72 11.08 -7.67
C SER A 38 -13.48 9.89 -8.28
N LYS A 39 -13.25 8.69 -7.74
CA LYS A 39 -13.93 7.44 -8.12
C LYS A 39 -15.06 7.06 -7.15
N ASN A 40 -15.44 7.95 -6.24
CA ASN A 40 -16.42 7.71 -5.17
C ASN A 40 -16.05 6.53 -4.25
N ILE A 41 -14.75 6.24 -4.09
CA ILE A 41 -14.23 5.23 -3.16
C ILE A 41 -13.84 5.95 -1.87
N ILE A 42 -14.60 5.71 -0.80
CA ILE A 42 -14.34 6.30 0.51
C ILE A 42 -13.38 5.41 1.29
N THR A 43 -12.18 5.92 1.57
CA THR A 43 -11.17 5.21 2.36
C THR A 43 -10.36 6.19 3.21
N SER A 44 -9.55 5.66 4.13
CA SER A 44 -8.62 6.46 4.92
C SER A 44 -7.30 6.68 4.18
N LEU A 45 -6.39 7.47 4.76
CA LEU A 45 -5.05 7.63 4.22
C LEU A 45 -4.24 6.33 4.27
N GLU A 46 -4.48 5.46 5.26
CA GLU A 46 -3.90 4.11 5.32
C GLU A 46 -4.38 3.22 4.17
N GLY A 47 -5.65 3.32 3.77
CA GLY A 47 -6.13 2.64 2.56
C GLY A 47 -5.51 3.22 1.29
N SER A 48 -5.30 4.55 1.27
CA SER A 48 -4.64 5.25 0.15
C SER A 48 -3.15 4.95 0.01
N LEU A 49 -2.48 4.57 1.11
CA LEU A 49 -1.07 4.16 1.12
C LEU A 49 -0.81 3.00 0.16
N THR A 50 -1.71 2.02 0.11
CA THR A 50 -1.54 0.82 -0.73
C THR A 50 -1.54 1.18 -2.22
N LEU A 51 -2.41 2.11 -2.63
CA LEU A 51 -2.44 2.60 -4.01
C LEU A 51 -1.18 3.39 -4.38
N ALA A 52 -0.70 4.26 -3.48
CA ALA A 52 0.55 4.98 -3.69
C ALA A 52 1.75 4.02 -3.77
N GLY A 53 1.74 2.95 -2.97
CA GLY A 53 2.71 1.84 -3.02
C GLY A 53 2.72 1.14 -4.37
N TYR A 54 1.55 0.77 -4.88
CA TYR A 54 1.38 0.16 -6.20
C TYR A 54 1.91 1.06 -7.33
N GLN A 55 1.57 2.35 -7.31
CA GLN A 55 2.08 3.31 -8.30
C GLN A 55 3.61 3.44 -8.27
N LYS A 56 4.22 3.40 -7.09
CA LYS A 56 5.69 3.40 -6.96
C LYS A 56 6.31 2.10 -7.46
N ALA A 57 5.67 0.96 -7.23
CA ALA A 57 6.13 -0.34 -7.72
C ALA A 57 6.19 -0.37 -9.25
N ILE A 58 5.13 0.06 -9.94
CA ILE A 58 5.11 0.16 -11.41
C ILE A 58 6.23 1.09 -11.91
N LYS A 59 6.36 2.28 -11.32
CA LYS A 59 7.41 3.24 -11.70
C LYS A 59 8.83 2.70 -11.47
N SER A 60 8.99 1.74 -10.56
CA SER A 60 10.27 1.10 -10.24
C SER A 60 10.51 -0.17 -11.08
N GLY A 61 9.62 -0.52 -12.01
CA GLY A 61 9.75 -1.68 -12.88
C GLY A 61 9.49 -3.02 -12.19
N ILE A 62 8.77 -3.03 -11.06
CA ILE A 62 8.37 -4.27 -10.39
C ILE A 62 7.20 -4.91 -11.15
N ASP A 63 7.32 -6.20 -11.44
CA ASP A 63 6.22 -6.99 -11.97
C ASP A 63 5.16 -7.20 -10.88
N VAL A 64 3.95 -6.71 -11.16
CA VAL A 64 2.78 -6.74 -10.27
C VAL A 64 1.72 -7.73 -10.77
N GLY A 65 2.01 -8.45 -11.86
CA GLY A 65 1.08 -9.35 -12.54
C GLY A 65 -0.06 -8.62 -13.27
N ASP A 66 -0.92 -9.42 -13.92
CA ASP A 66 -2.02 -8.90 -14.75
C ASP A 66 -3.23 -8.39 -13.95
N PHE A 67 -3.41 -8.90 -12.71
CA PHE A 67 -4.57 -8.62 -11.87
C PHE A 67 -4.16 -8.25 -10.44
N PRO A 68 -3.49 -7.10 -10.25
CA PRO A 68 -3.06 -6.66 -8.92
C PRO A 68 -4.25 -6.36 -8.02
N VAL A 69 -4.20 -6.84 -6.78
CA VAL A 69 -5.22 -6.58 -5.75
C VAL A 69 -4.68 -5.57 -4.73
N ILE A 70 -5.43 -4.50 -4.53
CA ILE A 70 -5.12 -3.46 -3.54
C ILE A 70 -6.01 -3.68 -2.30
N LEU A 71 -5.39 -3.87 -1.15
CA LEU A 71 -6.09 -3.98 0.13
C LEU A 71 -6.28 -2.59 0.76
N LEU A 72 -7.54 -2.19 0.91
CA LEU A 72 -7.92 -0.95 1.59
C LEU A 72 -8.19 -1.24 3.06
N THR A 73 -7.17 -1.03 3.89
CA THR A 73 -7.29 -1.18 5.33
C THR A 73 -7.60 0.18 5.96
N GLY A 74 -8.82 0.33 6.48
CA GLY A 74 -9.27 1.58 7.12
C GLY A 74 -10.49 2.16 6.41
N ALA A 75 -11.56 2.37 7.18
CA ALA A 75 -12.73 3.12 6.74
C ALA A 75 -12.63 4.55 7.27
N LYS A 76 -12.96 5.53 6.43
CA LYS A 76 -13.17 6.92 6.86
C LYS A 76 -14.38 6.89 7.81
N ARG A 77 -14.15 7.16 9.11
CA ARG A 77 -15.20 7.35 10.11
C ARG A 77 -15.59 8.81 10.17
#